data_AF-A0A370HJY6-F1
#
_entry.id   AF-A0A370HJY6-F1
#
_cell.length_a   1.000
_cell.length_b   1.000
_cell.length_c   1.000
_cell.angle_alpha   90.00
_cell.angle_beta   90.00
_cell.angle_gamma   90.00
#
_symmetry.space_group_name_H-M   'P 1'
#
loop_
_entity.id
_entity.type
_entity.pdbx_description
1 polymer ?
#
loop_
_entity_poly.entity_id
_entity_poly.type
_entity_poly.pdbx_seq_one_letter_code
_entity_poly.pdbx_strand_id
1 'polypeptide(L)'
;MATIGGGAFNDTLNGTPGPDVIFGHGGDDLLFGGGDSDALSGGEGDDILFGNNGDDWLSGGLDNDTLFGGNGADIMQGNDGDDVLFGNNGNDVLQGNSGDDYLRGGNGDDILFGGDGNDILEGNNGNDVLVGGAGDDVLRGGNGDDILTGGAGDDILHGGAGGDTFVFSGGGGNDVVLDFKAGQDILQISKGINGTDIQSADDLAGRVEQVGHNTVIDLGNGDKITLVNVDADDVHNNPTDYFSVH
;
A
#
# COMPACT_ATOMS: atom_id res chain seq x y z
N MET A 1 -18.61 16.73 19.71
CA MET A 1 -17.54 17.52 19.08
C MET A 1 -17.03 18.52 20.10
N ALA A 2 -16.20 18.04 21.01
CA ALA A 2 -15.31 18.92 21.75
C ALA A 2 -14.05 19.18 20.89
N THR A 3 -13.27 20.19 21.30
CA THR A 3 -11.98 20.50 20.68
C THR A 3 -10.95 20.61 21.78
N ILE A 4 -9.85 19.89 21.62
CA ILE A 4 -8.75 19.78 22.57
C ILE A 4 -7.48 20.18 21.81
N GLY A 5 -6.62 20.98 22.43
CA GLY A 5 -5.39 21.46 21.79
C GLY A 5 -4.24 21.47 22.79
N GLY A 6 -3.09 21.01 22.32
CA GLY A 6 -1.80 21.13 22.97
C GLY A 6 -1.15 22.50 22.77
N GLY A 7 0.15 22.54 22.96
CA GLY A 7 1.02 23.69 22.83
C GLY A 7 2.16 23.41 21.85
N ALA A 8 3.33 24.02 22.09
CA ALA A 8 4.52 23.82 21.26
C ALA A 8 5.52 22.87 21.94
N PHE A 9 5.04 22.02 22.84
CA PHE A 9 5.83 21.06 23.60
C PHE A 9 5.04 19.76 23.67
N ASN A 10 5.75 18.67 23.93
CA ASN A 10 5.19 17.35 24.15
C ASN A 10 4.02 17.36 25.16
N ASP A 11 2.85 17.02 24.66
CA ASP A 11 1.59 16.96 25.36
C ASP A 11 1.03 15.53 25.41
N THR A 12 0.07 15.32 26.30
CA THR A 12 -0.73 14.10 26.33
C THR A 12 -2.20 14.49 26.38
N LEU A 13 -2.90 14.25 25.28
CA LEU A 13 -4.25 14.73 25.05
C LEU A 13 -5.21 13.55 24.98
N ASN A 14 -6.31 13.63 25.73
CA ASN A 14 -7.32 12.57 25.77
C ASN A 14 -8.66 13.15 25.37
N GLY A 15 -9.32 12.49 24.42
CA GLY A 15 -10.70 12.72 24.06
C GLY A 15 -11.64 12.53 25.24
N THR A 16 -12.80 13.13 25.07
CA THR A 16 -13.98 13.05 25.91
C THR A 16 -14.96 12.03 25.32
N PRO A 17 -16.03 11.66 26.04
CA PRO A 17 -17.08 10.88 25.42
C PRO A 17 -17.77 11.65 24.28
N GLY A 18 -17.93 11.01 23.12
CA GLY A 18 -18.48 11.61 21.92
C GLY A 18 -17.38 12.05 20.93
N PRO A 19 -17.76 12.38 19.68
CA PRO A 19 -16.80 12.82 18.66
C PRO A 19 -15.97 14.01 19.11
N ASP A 20 -14.69 14.02 18.83
CA ASP A 20 -13.73 15.06 19.22
C ASP A 20 -12.78 15.48 18.10
N VAL A 21 -12.18 16.65 18.29
CA VAL A 21 -11.10 17.15 17.45
C VAL A 21 -9.91 17.48 18.35
N ILE A 22 -8.77 16.83 18.12
CA ILE A 22 -7.58 16.92 18.97
C ILE A 22 -6.39 17.39 18.13
N PHE A 23 -5.72 18.45 18.57
CA PHE A 23 -4.52 19.00 17.91
C PHE A 23 -3.33 18.95 18.88
N GLY A 24 -2.24 18.29 18.51
CA GLY A 24 -0.97 18.32 19.23
C GLY A 24 -0.25 19.67 19.08
N HIS A 25 -0.15 20.11 17.82
CA HIS A 25 0.55 21.29 17.32
C HIS A 25 2.06 21.12 17.15
N GLY A 26 2.84 21.10 18.21
CA GLY A 26 4.29 20.99 18.05
C GLY A 26 4.96 20.32 19.23
N GLY A 27 6.02 19.58 18.93
CA GLY A 27 6.69 18.69 19.87
C GLY A 27 6.04 17.31 19.89
N ASP A 28 6.78 16.30 20.32
CA ASP A 28 6.34 14.90 20.24
C ASP A 28 5.18 14.60 21.20
N ASP A 29 3.98 14.51 20.65
CA ASP A 29 2.70 14.45 21.34
C ASP A 29 2.12 13.02 21.40
N LEU A 30 1.26 12.80 22.39
CA LEU A 30 0.50 11.56 22.56
C LEU A 30 -1.00 11.84 22.59
N LEU A 31 -1.72 11.45 21.55
CA LEU A 31 -3.14 11.74 21.36
C LEU A 31 -4.00 10.48 21.43
N PHE A 32 -5.13 10.56 22.13
CA PHE A 32 -6.13 9.50 22.21
C PHE A 32 -7.52 10.04 21.86
N GLY A 33 -8.17 9.53 20.81
CA GLY A 33 -9.56 9.85 20.45
C GLY A 33 -10.54 9.21 21.44
N GLY A 34 -10.53 7.88 21.50
CA GLY A 34 -11.13 7.10 22.57
C GLY A 34 -12.32 6.28 22.10
N GLY A 35 -13.48 6.88 22.01
CA GLY A 35 -14.66 6.17 21.49
C GLY A 35 -15.58 7.16 20.81
N ASP A 36 -16.15 6.74 19.68
CA ASP A 36 -16.83 7.57 18.67
C ASP A 36 -15.84 8.10 17.62
N SER A 37 -16.36 8.60 16.49
CA SER A 37 -15.53 9.11 15.40
C SER A 37 -14.82 10.42 15.75
N ASP A 38 -13.50 10.38 15.81
CA ASP A 38 -12.63 11.47 16.22
C ASP A 38 -11.74 11.97 15.07
N ALA A 39 -11.23 13.19 15.21
CA ALA A 39 -10.24 13.78 14.30
C ALA A 39 -8.99 14.19 15.09
N LEU A 40 -7.86 13.54 14.82
CA LEU A 40 -6.59 13.77 15.51
C LEU A 40 -5.56 14.32 14.52
N SER A 41 -4.80 15.32 14.96
CA SER A 41 -3.66 15.87 14.22
C SER A 41 -2.49 16.04 15.17
N GLY A 42 -1.36 15.41 14.84
CA GLY A 42 -0.10 15.51 15.57
C GLY A 42 0.49 16.92 15.43
N GLY A 43 1.01 17.25 14.25
CA GLY A 43 1.56 18.56 13.96
C GLY A 43 3.02 18.49 13.59
N GLU A 44 3.89 19.23 14.28
CA GLU A 44 5.34 19.11 14.15
C GLU A 44 5.90 18.18 15.24
N GLY A 45 6.82 17.28 14.91
CA GLY A 45 7.47 16.38 15.87
C GLY A 45 7.00 14.93 15.71
N ASP A 46 7.67 14.00 16.40
CA ASP A 46 7.42 12.56 16.24
C ASP A 46 6.21 12.12 17.09
N ASP A 47 4.99 12.20 16.55
CA ASP A 47 3.76 12.03 17.32
C ASP A 47 3.25 10.57 17.39
N ILE A 48 2.45 10.28 18.41
CA ILE A 48 1.73 9.01 18.53
C ILE A 48 0.23 9.25 18.68
N LEU A 49 -0.55 8.78 17.71
CA LEU A 49 -2.01 8.97 17.65
C LEU A 49 -2.75 7.64 17.76
N PHE A 50 -3.76 7.60 18.63
CA PHE A 50 -4.67 6.45 18.79
C PHE A 50 -6.13 6.88 18.56
N GLY A 51 -6.75 6.43 17.47
CA GLY A 51 -8.19 6.60 17.23
C GLY A 51 -9.02 5.81 18.24
N ASN A 52 -8.71 4.52 18.37
CA ASN A 52 -9.32 3.51 19.24
C ASN A 52 -10.61 2.90 18.71
N ASN A 53 -11.78 3.52 18.91
CA ASN A 53 -13.05 2.97 18.41
C ASN A 53 -13.84 4.07 17.74
N GLY A 54 -14.44 3.77 16.59
CA GLY A 54 -15.12 4.76 15.79
C GLY A 54 -14.46 4.81 14.42
N ASP A 55 -15.13 5.45 13.47
CA ASP A 55 -14.52 5.73 12.18
C ASP A 55 -13.73 7.04 12.33
N ASP A 56 -12.42 6.95 12.48
CA ASP A 56 -11.55 8.05 12.89
C ASP A 56 -10.79 8.68 11.70
N TRP A 57 -10.37 9.93 11.86
CA TRP A 57 -9.43 10.60 10.95
C TRP A 57 -8.16 10.98 11.70
N LEU A 58 -7.02 10.45 11.28
CA LEU A 58 -5.71 10.71 11.91
C LEU A 58 -4.75 11.32 10.89
N SER A 59 -4.03 12.36 11.31
CA SER A 59 -2.93 12.96 10.56
C SER A 59 -1.71 13.10 11.45
N GLY A 60 -0.58 12.53 11.04
CA GLY A 60 0.72 12.71 11.68
C GLY A 60 1.19 14.15 11.59
N GLY A 61 1.74 14.52 10.43
CA GLY A 61 2.10 15.90 10.13
C GLY A 61 3.50 16.01 9.56
N LEU A 62 4.41 16.64 10.30
CA LEU A 62 5.82 16.69 9.93
C LEU A 62 6.60 15.77 10.87
N ASP A 63 7.70 15.24 10.35
CA ASP A 63 8.59 14.33 11.08
C ASP A 63 7.94 12.93 11.22
N ASN A 64 8.51 12.03 12.02
CA ASN A 64 8.21 10.61 11.92
C ASN A 64 7.13 10.19 12.92
N ASP A 65 5.93 9.92 12.42
CA ASP A 65 4.75 9.68 13.24
C ASP A 65 4.38 8.20 13.37
N THR A 66 3.62 7.88 14.41
CA THR A 66 3.00 6.55 14.57
C THR A 66 1.49 6.66 14.80
N LEU A 67 0.69 6.12 13.89
CA LEU A 67 -0.76 6.20 13.89
C LEU A 67 -1.39 4.82 14.08
N PHE A 68 -2.39 4.75 14.96
CA PHE A 68 -3.22 3.56 15.20
C PHE A 68 -4.69 3.92 15.03
N GLY A 69 -5.34 3.38 13.99
CA GLY A 69 -6.78 3.56 13.74
C GLY A 69 -7.62 2.90 14.85
N GLY A 70 -7.63 1.57 14.86
CA GLY A 70 -8.21 0.78 15.95
C GLY A 70 -9.38 -0.06 15.49
N ASN A 71 -10.60 0.30 15.87
CA ASN A 71 -11.82 -0.36 15.41
C ASN A 71 -12.69 0.65 14.67
N GLY A 72 -13.05 0.37 13.43
CA GLY A 72 -13.87 1.26 12.62
C GLY A 72 -13.28 1.37 11.23
N ALA A 73 -13.91 2.13 10.35
CA ALA A 73 -13.32 2.44 9.06
C ALA A 73 -12.53 3.75 9.19
N ASP A 74 -11.22 3.63 9.35
CA ASP A 74 -10.34 4.75 9.67
C ASP A 74 -9.69 5.35 8.42
N ILE A 75 -9.38 6.65 8.46
CA ILE A 75 -8.61 7.35 7.44
C ILE A 75 -7.36 7.92 8.09
N MET A 76 -6.19 7.53 7.60
CA MET A 76 -4.90 7.87 8.22
C MET A 76 -3.93 8.45 7.18
N GLN A 77 -3.26 9.52 7.56
CA GLN A 77 -2.25 10.21 6.74
C GLN A 77 -0.98 10.42 7.57
N GLY A 78 0.14 9.86 7.15
CA GLY A 78 1.46 10.11 7.73
C GLY A 78 1.92 11.55 7.46
N ASN A 79 1.99 11.88 6.16
CA ASN A 79 2.41 13.16 5.55
C ASN A 79 3.93 13.21 5.30
N ASP A 80 4.67 14.11 5.95
CA ASP A 80 6.12 14.29 5.70
C ASP A 80 6.91 13.53 6.78
N GLY A 81 7.63 12.47 6.45
CA GLY A 81 8.42 11.72 7.42
C GLY A 81 8.43 10.23 7.11
N ASP A 82 9.26 9.47 7.81
CA ASP A 82 9.20 8.00 7.74
C ASP A 82 8.18 7.51 8.78
N ASP A 83 6.94 7.29 8.34
CA ASP A 83 5.78 7.07 9.21
C ASP A 83 5.44 5.59 9.42
N VAL A 84 4.70 5.32 10.50
CA VAL A 84 4.20 3.98 10.84
C VAL A 84 2.69 4.00 11.06
N LEU A 85 1.92 3.39 10.17
CA LEU A 85 0.46 3.40 10.21
C LEU A 85 -0.12 1.98 10.42
N PHE A 86 -1.03 1.84 11.38
CA PHE A 86 -1.73 0.58 11.68
C PHE A 86 -3.25 0.78 11.66
N GLY A 87 -3.96 0.22 10.66
CA GLY A 87 -5.43 0.28 10.56
C GLY A 87 -6.11 -0.52 11.68
N ASN A 88 -5.65 -1.77 11.84
CA ASN A 88 -6.14 -2.77 12.78
C ASN A 88 -7.45 -3.44 12.35
N ASN A 89 -8.63 -2.94 12.73
CA ASN A 89 -9.91 -3.59 12.40
C ASN A 89 -10.86 -2.63 11.70
N GLY A 90 -11.38 -3.07 10.57
CA GLY A 90 -12.32 -2.36 9.74
C GLY A 90 -11.72 -2.14 8.36
N ASN A 91 -12.42 -1.40 7.52
CA ASN A 91 -11.96 -1.16 6.15
C ASN A 91 -11.31 0.22 6.13
N ASP A 92 -9.98 0.24 6.18
CA ASP A 92 -9.19 1.42 6.45
C ASP A 92 -8.59 2.02 5.18
N VAL A 93 -8.28 3.31 5.21
CA VAL A 93 -7.52 4.01 4.17
C VAL A 93 -6.26 4.60 4.80
N LEU A 94 -5.11 4.10 4.36
CA LEU A 94 -3.79 4.49 4.86
C LEU A 94 -3.00 5.20 3.75
N GLN A 95 -2.41 6.34 4.07
CA GLN A 95 -1.55 7.11 3.16
C GLN A 95 -0.26 7.50 3.89
N GLY A 96 0.88 7.01 3.44
CA GLY A 96 2.20 7.42 3.95
C GLY A 96 2.55 8.83 3.50
N ASN A 97 2.55 9.04 2.18
CA ASN A 97 2.86 10.25 1.42
C ASN A 97 4.35 10.45 1.12
N SER A 98 5.17 11.01 2.01
CA SER A 98 6.56 11.35 1.69
C SER A 98 7.50 10.81 2.76
N GLY A 99 8.37 9.89 2.39
CA GLY A 99 9.32 9.24 3.30
C GLY A 99 9.31 7.74 3.09
N ASP A 100 10.19 7.01 3.78
CA ASP A 100 10.20 5.55 3.71
C ASP A 100 9.21 4.98 4.75
N ASP A 101 7.97 4.72 4.34
CA ASP A 101 6.85 4.45 5.25
C ASP A 101 6.60 2.96 5.52
N TYR A 102 5.99 2.66 6.68
CA TYR A 102 5.47 1.33 7.02
C TYR A 102 3.97 1.37 7.26
N LEU A 103 3.20 0.74 6.36
CA LEU A 103 1.74 0.69 6.41
C LEU A 103 1.25 -0.74 6.63
N ARG A 104 0.36 -0.92 7.60
CA ARG A 104 -0.33 -2.19 7.87
C ARG A 104 -1.84 -1.97 7.98
N GLY A 105 -2.61 -2.55 7.05
CA GLY A 105 -4.07 -2.52 7.02
C GLY A 105 -4.68 -3.26 8.23
N GLY A 106 -4.65 -4.59 8.21
CA GLY A 106 -5.07 -5.41 9.34
C GLY A 106 -6.21 -6.35 8.98
N ASN A 107 -7.39 -6.13 9.56
CA ASN A 107 -8.58 -6.92 9.28
C ASN A 107 -9.63 -6.06 8.58
N GLY A 108 -10.01 -6.43 7.36
CA GLY A 108 -11.00 -5.72 6.57
C GLY A 108 -10.47 -5.52 5.16
N ASP A 109 -11.30 -4.99 4.27
CA ASP A 109 -10.85 -4.68 2.92
C ASP A 109 -10.21 -3.28 2.94
N ASP A 110 -8.88 -3.22 2.96
CA ASP A 110 -8.10 -2.01 3.20
C ASP A 110 -7.56 -1.38 1.90
N ILE A 111 -7.26 -0.08 1.95
CA ILE A 111 -6.59 0.65 0.86
C ILE A 111 -5.34 1.32 1.41
N LEU A 112 -4.17 0.92 0.92
CA LEU A 112 -2.86 1.42 1.34
C LEU A 112 -2.16 2.12 0.17
N PHE A 113 -1.69 3.35 0.42
CA PHE A 113 -0.85 4.12 -0.49
C PHE A 113 0.46 4.46 0.23
N GLY A 114 1.59 4.00 -0.31
CA GLY A 114 2.93 4.34 0.19
C GLY A 114 3.23 5.81 -0.07
N GLY A 115 3.48 6.16 -1.32
CA GLY A 115 3.71 7.54 -1.75
C GLY A 115 5.05 7.70 -2.45
N ASP A 116 5.82 8.69 -2.04
CA ASP A 116 7.20 8.90 -2.44
C ASP A 116 8.12 8.29 -1.37
N GLY A 117 9.02 7.38 -1.73
CA GLY A 117 9.91 6.70 -0.78
C GLY A 117 9.98 5.21 -1.05
N ASN A 118 10.76 4.47 -0.25
CA ASN A 118 10.83 3.01 -0.33
C ASN A 118 9.95 2.43 0.76
N ASP A 119 8.72 2.10 0.41
CA ASP A 119 7.67 1.81 1.38
C ASP A 119 7.51 0.31 1.63
N ILE A 120 6.95 -0.03 2.78
CA ILE A 120 6.52 -1.40 3.10
C ILE A 120 5.03 -1.40 3.41
N LEU A 121 4.25 -2.08 2.56
CA LEU A 121 2.80 -2.18 2.67
C LEU A 121 2.38 -3.62 2.98
N GLU A 122 1.56 -3.81 4.01
CA GLU A 122 0.98 -5.09 4.44
C GLU A 122 -0.54 -4.99 4.56
N GLY A 123 -1.31 -5.59 3.64
CA GLY A 123 -2.79 -5.64 3.70
C GLY A 123 -3.28 -6.50 4.86
N ASN A 124 -2.79 -7.74 4.94
CA ASN A 124 -3.14 -8.80 5.89
C ASN A 124 -4.44 -9.56 5.59
N ASN A 125 -5.57 -9.23 6.21
CA ASN A 125 -6.79 -10.04 6.08
C ASN A 125 -7.88 -9.23 5.38
N GLY A 126 -8.31 -9.64 4.19
CA GLY A 126 -9.33 -8.95 3.43
C GLY A 126 -8.92 -8.87 1.97
N ASN A 127 -9.73 -8.25 1.14
CA ASN A 127 -9.38 -8.01 -0.25
C ASN A 127 -8.81 -6.60 -0.32
N ASP A 128 -7.49 -6.51 -0.28
CA ASP A 128 -6.79 -5.25 -0.07
C ASP A 128 -6.35 -4.63 -1.39
N VAL A 129 -6.20 -3.31 -1.40
CA VAL A 129 -5.60 -2.56 -2.51
C VAL A 129 -4.34 -1.87 -2.03
N LEU A 130 -3.19 -2.28 -2.56
CA LEU A 130 -1.87 -1.76 -2.21
C LEU A 130 -1.26 -1.03 -3.41
N VAL A 131 -0.84 0.21 -3.20
CA VAL A 131 -0.14 1.03 -4.18
C VAL A 131 1.14 1.56 -3.53
N GLY A 132 2.30 1.12 -4.00
CA GLY A 132 3.61 1.57 -3.49
C GLY A 132 3.82 3.05 -3.81
N GLY A 133 4.00 3.37 -5.09
CA GLY A 133 4.11 4.75 -5.56
C GLY A 133 5.42 4.98 -6.28
N ALA A 134 6.30 5.81 -5.75
CA ALA A 134 7.59 6.13 -6.33
C ALA A 134 8.72 5.74 -5.37
N GLY A 135 9.62 4.87 -5.81
CA GLY A 135 10.70 4.29 -5.01
C GLY A 135 10.66 2.77 -5.10
N ASP A 136 11.59 2.10 -4.42
CA ASP A 136 11.70 0.64 -4.48
C ASP A 136 10.87 0.02 -3.34
N ASP A 137 9.63 -0.38 -3.64
CA ASP A 137 8.63 -0.73 -2.62
C ASP A 137 8.54 -2.23 -2.33
N VAL A 138 8.02 -2.59 -1.15
CA VAL A 138 7.69 -3.97 -0.76
C VAL A 138 6.21 -4.09 -0.41
N LEU A 139 5.44 -4.77 -1.26
CA LEU A 139 4.00 -4.96 -1.09
C LEU A 139 3.67 -6.42 -0.74
N ARG A 140 2.82 -6.59 0.28
CA ARG A 140 2.30 -7.89 0.75
C ARG A 140 0.78 -7.82 0.90
N GLY A 141 0.05 -8.49 0.02
CA GLY A 141 -1.42 -8.57 0.05
C GLY A 141 -1.89 -9.27 1.32
N GLY A 142 -1.73 -10.59 1.41
CA GLY A 142 -2.04 -11.35 2.61
C GLY A 142 -3.03 -12.47 2.34
N ASN A 143 -4.20 -12.43 2.98
CA ASN A 143 -5.29 -13.37 2.80
C ASN A 143 -6.46 -12.64 2.15
N GLY A 144 -6.97 -13.14 1.04
CA GLY A 144 -8.03 -12.50 0.25
C GLY A 144 -7.56 -12.29 -1.17
N ASP A 145 -8.45 -11.78 -2.02
CA ASP A 145 -8.15 -11.51 -3.42
C ASP A 145 -7.61 -10.07 -3.54
N ASP A 146 -6.30 -9.91 -3.53
CA ASP A 146 -5.66 -8.59 -3.39
C ASP A 146 -5.32 -7.93 -4.74
N ILE A 147 -5.19 -6.60 -4.76
CA ILE A 147 -4.70 -5.82 -5.90
C ILE A 147 -3.42 -5.09 -5.51
N LEU A 148 -2.31 -5.40 -6.17
CA LEU A 148 -1.00 -4.83 -5.87
C LEU A 148 -0.47 -4.06 -7.08
N THR A 149 -0.09 -2.80 -6.88
CA THR A 149 0.61 -1.95 -7.85
C THR A 149 1.88 -1.43 -7.20
N GLY A 150 3.06 -1.86 -7.67
CA GLY A 150 4.34 -1.37 -7.15
C GLY A 150 4.49 0.12 -7.44
N GLY A 151 4.67 0.47 -8.71
CA GLY A 151 4.62 1.87 -9.14
C GLY A 151 5.80 2.18 -10.02
N ALA A 152 6.60 3.18 -9.65
CA ALA A 152 7.84 3.53 -10.32
C ALA A 152 9.03 3.21 -9.40
N GLY A 153 9.90 2.31 -9.80
CA GLY A 153 11.03 1.84 -8.99
C GLY A 153 11.32 0.40 -9.33
N ASP A 154 12.16 -0.30 -8.58
CA ASP A 154 12.31 -1.75 -8.70
C ASP A 154 11.59 -2.42 -7.51
N ASP A 155 10.34 -2.88 -7.70
CA ASP A 155 9.45 -3.29 -6.60
C ASP A 155 9.47 -4.80 -6.30
N ILE A 156 9.10 -5.17 -5.07
CA ILE A 156 8.89 -6.56 -4.64
C ILE A 156 7.43 -6.78 -4.20
N LEU A 157 6.72 -7.65 -4.92
CA LEU A 157 5.30 -7.93 -4.72
C LEU A 157 5.08 -9.38 -4.27
N HIS A 158 4.21 -9.56 -3.28
CA HIS A 158 3.78 -10.84 -2.75
C HIS A 158 2.25 -10.81 -2.55
N GLY A 159 1.51 -11.59 -3.35
CA GLY A 159 0.05 -11.62 -3.28
C GLY A 159 -0.43 -12.33 -2.03
N GLY A 160 0.11 -13.53 -1.76
CA GLY A 160 -0.25 -14.32 -0.60
C GLY A 160 -1.32 -15.36 -0.94
N ALA A 161 -2.47 -15.29 -0.30
CA ALA A 161 -3.50 -16.31 -0.33
C ALA A 161 -4.82 -15.76 -0.86
N GLY A 162 -5.02 -15.87 -2.17
CA GLY A 162 -6.29 -15.64 -2.85
C GLY A 162 -6.02 -15.59 -4.34
N GLY A 163 -6.97 -15.11 -5.13
CA GLY A 163 -6.75 -14.80 -6.53
C GLY A 163 -6.27 -13.37 -6.67
N ASP A 164 -4.96 -13.18 -6.70
CA ASP A 164 -4.36 -11.85 -6.60
C ASP A 164 -4.18 -11.21 -7.98
N THR A 165 -4.26 -9.88 -8.06
CA THR A 165 -4.03 -9.11 -9.28
C THR A 165 -2.82 -8.21 -9.10
N PHE A 166 -1.77 -8.47 -9.86
CA PHE A 166 -0.57 -7.62 -9.93
C PHE A 166 -0.68 -6.68 -11.13
N VAL A 167 -0.67 -5.37 -10.88
CA VAL A 167 -0.89 -4.35 -11.90
C VAL A 167 0.42 -3.68 -12.26
N PHE A 168 0.73 -3.67 -13.56
CA PHE A 168 1.94 -3.08 -14.11
C PHE A 168 1.61 -2.02 -15.17
N SER A 169 2.45 -0.99 -15.23
CA SER A 169 2.36 0.08 -16.22
C SER A 169 3.75 0.46 -16.73
N GLY A 170 3.83 1.45 -17.63
CA GLY A 170 5.10 1.87 -18.18
C GLY A 170 5.89 2.75 -17.22
N GLY A 171 7.21 2.57 -17.15
CA GLY A 171 8.09 3.30 -16.25
C GLY A 171 8.14 2.71 -14.83
N GLY A 172 7.73 1.45 -14.68
CA GLY A 172 7.73 0.73 -13.41
C GLY A 172 9.00 -0.05 -13.10
N GLY A 173 10.08 0.08 -13.86
CA GLY A 173 11.35 -0.55 -13.53
C GLY A 173 11.32 -2.09 -13.59
N ASN A 174 12.11 -2.74 -12.73
CA ASN A 174 12.35 -4.18 -12.72
C ASN A 174 11.72 -4.86 -11.51
N ASP A 175 10.45 -5.18 -11.63
CA ASP A 175 9.66 -5.72 -10.52
C ASP A 175 9.84 -7.23 -10.34
N VAL A 176 9.63 -7.69 -9.11
CA VAL A 176 9.71 -9.09 -8.72
C VAL A 176 8.41 -9.52 -8.05
N VAL A 177 7.73 -10.51 -8.62
CA VAL A 177 6.59 -11.19 -7.99
C VAL A 177 7.06 -12.53 -7.41
N LEU A 178 6.91 -12.69 -6.10
CA LEU A 178 7.53 -13.80 -5.37
C LEU A 178 6.74 -15.11 -5.40
N ASP A 179 5.41 -15.06 -5.54
CA ASP A 179 4.53 -16.20 -5.28
C ASP A 179 3.39 -16.39 -6.29
N PHE A 180 3.54 -15.83 -7.49
CA PHE A 180 2.54 -15.91 -8.55
C PHE A 180 2.07 -17.36 -8.82
N LYS A 181 0.75 -17.59 -8.74
CA LYS A 181 0.09 -18.89 -8.98
C LYS A 181 -0.70 -18.85 -10.29
N ALA A 182 -0.12 -19.46 -11.33
CA ALA A 182 -0.81 -19.65 -12.60
C ALA A 182 -2.14 -20.40 -12.40
N GLY A 183 -3.22 -19.87 -12.99
CA GLY A 183 -4.58 -20.42 -12.84
C GLY A 183 -5.40 -19.77 -11.73
N GLN A 184 -4.77 -18.95 -10.89
CA GLN A 184 -5.40 -18.28 -9.77
C GLN A 184 -5.15 -16.77 -9.81
N ASP A 185 -3.90 -16.35 -10.02
CA ASP A 185 -3.50 -14.95 -10.02
C ASP A 185 -3.49 -14.35 -11.44
N ILE A 186 -3.55 -13.03 -11.51
CA ILE A 186 -3.64 -12.24 -12.74
C ILE A 186 -2.49 -11.24 -12.78
N LEU A 187 -1.86 -11.13 -13.96
CA LEU A 187 -0.97 -10.02 -14.32
C LEU A 187 -1.76 -9.03 -15.17
N GLN A 188 -2.09 -7.87 -14.63
CA GLN A 188 -2.76 -6.81 -15.38
C GLN A 188 -1.72 -5.82 -15.90
N ILE A 189 -1.65 -5.63 -17.21
CA ILE A 189 -0.67 -4.72 -17.83
C ILE A 189 -1.39 -3.61 -18.58
N SER A 190 -1.07 -2.36 -18.25
CA SER A 190 -1.69 -1.19 -18.88
C SER A 190 -1.36 -1.10 -20.38
N LYS A 191 -2.37 -0.79 -21.22
CA LYS A 191 -2.16 -0.55 -22.64
C LYS A 191 -1.22 0.61 -22.90
N GLY A 192 -0.46 0.50 -23.99
CA GLY A 192 0.23 1.66 -24.54
C GLY A 192 1.32 2.20 -23.62
N ILE A 193 2.07 1.31 -22.96
CA ILE A 193 3.38 1.64 -22.38
C ILE A 193 4.17 2.41 -23.45
N ASN A 194 4.38 3.71 -23.21
CA ASN A 194 4.83 4.66 -24.23
C ASN A 194 6.11 4.16 -24.91
N GLY A 195 6.08 4.00 -26.23
CA GLY A 195 7.24 3.51 -27.00
C GLY A 195 7.30 1.98 -27.16
N THR A 196 6.25 1.25 -26.81
CA THR A 196 6.16 -0.21 -26.97
C THR A 196 4.97 -0.61 -27.84
N ASP A 197 5.05 -1.81 -28.42
CA ASP A 197 3.97 -2.41 -29.22
C ASP A 197 3.01 -3.27 -28.37
N ILE A 198 3.01 -3.14 -27.04
CA ILE A 198 2.15 -3.96 -26.16
C ILE A 198 0.71 -3.41 -26.20
N GLN A 199 -0.17 -4.14 -26.89
CA GLN A 199 -1.59 -3.79 -27.05
C GLN A 199 -2.53 -4.94 -26.64
N SER A 200 -1.99 -6.16 -26.51
CA SER A 200 -2.71 -7.39 -26.23
C SER A 200 -1.84 -8.40 -25.47
N ALA A 201 -2.47 -9.44 -24.91
CA ALA A 201 -1.77 -10.55 -24.28
C ALA A 201 -0.84 -11.31 -25.26
N ASP A 202 -1.18 -11.36 -26.55
CA ASP A 202 -0.35 -12.00 -27.57
C ASP A 202 1.00 -11.28 -27.78
N ASP A 203 1.01 -9.95 -27.60
CA ASP A 203 2.24 -9.15 -27.71
C ASP A 203 3.22 -9.45 -26.57
N LEU A 204 2.70 -9.89 -25.41
CA LEU A 204 3.48 -10.30 -24.24
C LEU A 204 4.08 -11.69 -24.41
N ALA A 205 3.39 -12.62 -25.09
CA ALA A 205 3.87 -13.99 -25.27
C ALA A 205 5.27 -14.05 -25.91
N GLY A 206 5.57 -13.17 -26.87
CA GLY A 206 6.89 -13.06 -27.50
C GLY A 206 7.98 -12.40 -26.65
N ARG A 207 7.62 -11.92 -25.46
CA ARG A 207 8.48 -11.18 -24.51
C ARG A 207 8.75 -11.95 -23.22
N VAL A 208 8.24 -13.17 -23.12
CA VAL A 208 8.45 -14.08 -21.99
C VAL A 208 9.70 -14.92 -22.23
N GLU A 209 10.61 -14.94 -21.25
CA GLU A 209 11.85 -15.74 -21.26
C GLU A 209 12.00 -16.52 -19.95
N GLN A 210 12.38 -17.80 -20.05
CA GLN A 210 12.80 -18.59 -18.90
C GLN A 210 14.24 -18.24 -18.51
N VAL A 211 14.44 -17.78 -17.27
CA VAL A 211 15.77 -17.49 -16.70
C VAL A 211 15.97 -18.30 -15.43
N GLY A 212 16.67 -19.44 -15.56
CA GLY A 212 16.83 -20.38 -14.44
C GLY A 212 15.47 -20.98 -14.05
N HIS A 213 15.04 -20.77 -12.81
CA HIS A 213 13.72 -21.20 -12.31
C HIS A 213 12.66 -20.09 -12.41
N ASN A 214 13.00 -18.92 -12.93
CA ASN A 214 12.10 -17.77 -12.98
C ASN A 214 11.62 -17.50 -14.40
N THR A 215 10.44 -16.93 -14.51
CA THR A 215 9.94 -16.34 -15.76
C THR A 215 10.23 -14.85 -15.76
N VAL A 216 10.79 -14.32 -16.84
CA VAL A 216 11.04 -12.88 -17.01
C VAL A 216 10.23 -12.37 -18.20
N ILE A 217 9.52 -11.26 -18.02
CA ILE A 217 8.68 -10.62 -19.04
C ILE A 217 9.26 -9.24 -19.33
N ASP A 218 9.68 -8.99 -20.57
CA ASP A 218 10.23 -7.69 -21.00
C ASP A 218 9.11 -6.75 -21.47
N LEU A 219 8.80 -5.74 -20.66
CA LEU A 219 7.76 -4.74 -20.98
C LEU A 219 8.27 -3.65 -21.94
N GLY A 220 9.56 -3.64 -22.29
CA GLY A 220 10.19 -2.62 -23.11
C GLY A 220 10.71 -1.44 -22.29
N ASN A 221 11.48 -0.56 -22.94
CA ASN A 221 12.11 0.63 -22.33
C ASN A 221 13.03 0.38 -21.12
N GLY A 222 13.34 -0.88 -20.81
CA GLY A 222 14.12 -1.26 -19.63
C GLY A 222 13.28 -1.88 -18.52
N ASP A 223 11.96 -1.80 -18.60
CA ASP A 223 11.04 -2.33 -17.60
C ASP A 223 10.84 -3.84 -17.74
N LYS A 224 10.79 -4.55 -16.62
CA LYS A 224 10.68 -6.02 -16.58
C LYS A 224 9.85 -6.49 -15.41
N ILE A 225 9.20 -7.63 -15.58
CA ILE A 225 8.59 -8.39 -14.48
C ILE A 225 9.33 -9.71 -14.34
N THR A 226 9.75 -10.06 -13.12
CA THR A 226 10.31 -11.37 -12.79
C THR A 226 9.33 -12.13 -11.90
N LEU A 227 8.79 -13.24 -12.41
CA LEU A 227 7.99 -14.18 -11.64
C LEU A 227 8.92 -15.27 -11.08
N VAL A 228 9.07 -15.31 -9.76
CA VAL A 228 10.00 -16.22 -9.09
C VAL A 228 9.42 -17.63 -9.03
N ASN A 229 10.23 -18.63 -9.41
CA ASN A 229 9.83 -20.05 -9.40
C ASN A 229 8.59 -20.39 -10.26
N VAL A 230 8.32 -19.60 -11.31
CA VAL A 230 7.25 -19.86 -12.29
C VAL A 230 7.87 -20.32 -13.60
N ASP A 231 7.31 -21.39 -14.18
CA ASP A 231 7.71 -21.88 -15.51
C ASP A 231 7.09 -21.00 -16.60
N ALA A 232 7.90 -20.59 -17.57
CA ALA A 232 7.47 -19.72 -18.66
C ALA A 232 6.32 -20.35 -19.47
N ASP A 233 6.28 -21.69 -19.58
CA ASP A 233 5.21 -22.39 -20.29
C ASP A 233 3.84 -22.23 -19.61
N ASP A 234 3.81 -22.05 -18.28
CA ASP A 234 2.56 -21.85 -17.51
C ASP A 234 1.93 -20.48 -17.81
N VAL A 235 2.74 -19.51 -18.22
CA VAL A 235 2.31 -18.13 -18.54
C VAL A 235 2.15 -17.94 -20.05
N HIS A 236 2.98 -18.61 -20.86
CA HIS A 236 3.07 -18.46 -22.31
C HIS A 236 1.93 -19.15 -23.08
N ASN A 237 1.45 -20.31 -22.60
CA ASN A 237 0.54 -21.15 -23.40
C ASN A 237 -0.93 -20.72 -23.37
N ASN A 238 -1.35 -19.92 -22.37
CA ASN A 238 -2.68 -19.31 -22.32
C ASN A 238 -2.59 -17.83 -21.87
N PRO A 239 -2.04 -16.93 -22.71
CA PRO A 239 -1.80 -15.55 -22.31
C PRO A 239 -3.08 -14.82 -21.87
N THR A 240 -4.23 -15.13 -22.47
CA THR A 240 -5.50 -14.49 -22.14
C THR A 240 -6.09 -14.92 -20.80
N ASP A 241 -5.59 -16.00 -20.21
CA ASP A 241 -6.08 -16.50 -18.91
C ASP A 241 -5.41 -15.76 -17.75
N TYR A 242 -4.25 -15.12 -18.00
CA TYR A 242 -3.41 -14.50 -16.96
C TYR A 242 -3.08 -13.04 -17.25
N PHE A 243 -3.05 -12.63 -18.51
CA PHE A 243 -2.83 -11.25 -18.90
C PHE A 243 -4.14 -10.55 -19.20
N SER A 244 -4.46 -9.53 -18.40
CA SER A 244 -5.44 -8.52 -18.80
C SER A 244 -4.69 -7.30 -19.32
N VAL A 245 -4.95 -6.92 -20.57
CA VAL A 245 -4.39 -5.69 -21.16
C VAL A 245 -5.50 -4.66 -21.31
N HIS A 246 -5.45 -3.59 -20.51
CA HIS A 246 -6.51 -2.58 -20.40
C HIS A 246 -6.04 -1.19 -20.83
#